data_AF-A0A917V3T4-F1
#
_entry.id   AF-A0A917V3T4-F1
#
_cell.length_a   1.000
_cell.length_b   1.000
_cell.length_c   1.000
_cell.angle_alpha   90.00
_cell.angle_beta   90.00
_cell.angle_gamma   90.00
#
_symmetry.space_group_name_H-M   'P 1'
#
loop_
_entity.id
_entity.type
_entity.pdbx_description
1 polymer ?
#
loop_
_entity_poly.entity_id
_entity_poly.type
_entity_poly.pdbx_seq_one_letter_code
_entity_poly.pdbx_strand_id
1 'polypeptide(L)' 'MTADIYASLANDNQDIDLHIARLKQALAREGATQATFDPVRLAQNNRSGRKTMQSYFRKRGVTVVFADKAGD' A
#
# COMPACT_ATOMS: atom_id res chain seq x y z
N MET A 1 -3.00 9.76 -1.53
CA MET A 1 -2.42 9.53 -0.18
C MET A 1 -2.85 8.14 0.26
N THR A 2 -2.18 7.46 1.20
CA THR A 2 -2.47 6.03 1.49
C THR A 2 -3.92 5.73 1.89
N ALA A 3 -4.68 6.74 2.34
CA ALA A 3 -6.14 6.69 2.53
C ALA A 3 -6.93 6.22 1.30
N ASP A 4 -6.63 6.76 0.11
CA ASP A 4 -7.33 6.41 -1.12
C ASP A 4 -7.10 4.94 -1.49
N ILE A 5 -5.91 4.43 -1.18
CA ILE A 5 -5.54 3.03 -1.40
C ILE A 5 -6.34 2.11 -0.48
N TYR A 6 -6.55 2.47 0.79
CA TYR A 6 -7.43 1.69 1.67
C TYR A 6 -8.87 1.68 1.16
N ALA A 7 -9.36 2.82 0.65
CA ALA A 7 -10.70 2.89 0.05
C ALA A 7 -10.82 1.98 -1.19
N SER A 8 -9.85 2.02 -2.11
CA SER A 8 -9.80 1.11 -3.25
C SER A 8 -9.76 -0.36 -2.83
N LEU A 9 -8.94 -0.72 -1.84
CA LEU A 9 -8.83 -2.09 -1.34
C LEU A 9 -10.14 -2.61 -0.74
N ALA A 10 -10.94 -1.73 -0.12
CA ALA A 10 -12.25 -2.07 0.42
C ALA A 10 -13.35 -2.14 -0.66
N ASN A 11 -13.12 -1.53 -1.82
CA ASN A 11 -14.07 -1.39 -2.91
C ASN A 11 -13.57 -2.12 -4.16
N ASP A 12 -13.25 -3.40 -4.01
CA ASP A 12 -12.83 -4.30 -5.11
C ASP A 12 -11.70 -3.77 -6.00
N ASN A 13 -10.75 -3.06 -5.41
CA ASN A 13 -9.59 -2.45 -6.08
C ASN A 13 -9.96 -1.36 -7.10
N GLN A 14 -11.12 -0.72 -7.00
CA GLN A 14 -11.48 0.42 -7.86
C GLN A 14 -10.38 1.48 -7.85
N ASP A 15 -9.90 1.86 -9.03
CA ASP A 15 -8.84 2.86 -9.25
C ASP A 15 -7.49 2.59 -8.55
N ILE A 16 -7.22 1.36 -8.10
CA ILE A 16 -6.02 1.05 -7.31
C ILE A 16 -4.72 1.47 -8.02
N ASP A 17 -4.66 1.33 -9.34
CA ASP A 17 -3.48 1.66 -10.14
C ASP A 17 -3.26 3.18 -10.25
N LEU A 18 -4.35 3.96 -10.33
CA LEU A 18 -4.30 5.42 -10.29
C LEU A 18 -3.74 5.89 -8.94
N HIS A 19 -4.20 5.30 -7.84
CA HIS A 19 -3.75 5.66 -6.51
C HIS A 19 -2.30 5.24 -6.24
N ILE A 20 -1.85 4.09 -6.75
CA ILE A 20 -0.45 3.66 -6.69
C ILE A 20 0.45 4.59 -7.51
N ALA A 21 0.03 5.01 -8.71
CA ALA A 21 0.80 5.94 -9.54
C ALA A 21 0.98 7.30 -8.84
N ARG A 22 -0.10 7.82 -8.23
CA ARG A 22 -0.06 9.04 -7.41
C ARG A 22 0.86 8.89 -6.20
N LEU A 23 0.79 7.75 -5.48
CA LEU A 23 1.67 7.46 -4.36
C LEU A 23 3.14 7.42 -4.80
N LYS A 24 3.45 6.75 -5.90
CA LYS A 24 4.81 6.69 -6.46
C LYS A 24 5.36 8.08 -6.78
N GLN A 25 4.55 8.93 -7.40
CA GLN A 25 4.95 10.32 -7.71
C GLN A 25 5.21 11.13 -6.43
N ALA A 26 4.39 10.96 -5.40
CA ALA A 26 4.61 11.61 -4.10
C ALA A 26 5.91 11.12 -3.45
N LEU A 27 6.13 9.81 -3.38
CA LEU A 27 7.36 9.23 -2.84
C LEU A 27 8.60 9.72 -3.59
N ALA A 28 8.55 9.76 -4.93
CA ALA A 28 9.65 10.24 -5.75
C ALA A 28 10.01 11.72 -5.49
N ARG A 29 9.01 12.58 -5.22
CA ARG A 29 9.25 13.98 -4.83
C ARG A 29 9.96 14.10 -3.49
N GLU A 30 9.79 13.12 -2.62
CA GLU A 30 10.43 13.03 -1.30
C GLU A 30 11.72 12.20 -1.32
N GLY A 31 12.16 11.73 -2.50
CA GLY A 31 13.34 10.84 -2.62
C GLY A 31 13.13 9.43 -2.04
N ALA A 32 11.88 9.04 -1.77
CA ALA A 32 11.51 7.76 -1.20
C ALA A 32 11.00 6.78 -2.28
N THR A 33 11.02 5.48 -1.95
CA THR A 33 10.44 4.41 -2.80
C THR A 33 9.55 3.45 -2.02
N GLN A 34 9.39 3.69 -0.72
CA GLN A 34 8.70 2.85 0.22
C GLN A 34 7.53 3.60 0.86
N ALA A 35 6.43 2.91 1.06
CA ALA A 35 5.29 3.40 1.84
C ALA A 35 4.94 2.40 2.94
N THR A 36 4.69 2.95 4.13
CA THR A 36 4.23 2.19 5.29
C THR A 36 2.71 2.13 5.30
N PHE A 37 2.17 0.93 5.45
CA PHE A 37 0.74 0.65 5.56
C PHE A 37 0.42 0.06 6.93
N ASP A 38 -0.74 0.41 7.45
CA ASP A 38 -1.30 -0.18 8.66
C ASP A 38 -2.04 -1.47 8.27
N PRO A 39 -1.56 -2.65 8.71
CA PRO A 39 -2.20 -3.91 8.38
C PRO A 39 -3.62 -4.03 8.95
N VAL A 40 -3.97 -3.31 10.03
CA VAL A 40 -5.33 -3.40 10.60
C VAL A 40 -6.38 -2.71 9.74
N ARG A 41 -5.95 -1.82 8.83
CA ARG A 41 -6.81 -1.10 7.89
C ARG A 41 -7.01 -1.82 6.56
N LEU A 42 -6.36 -2.98 6.36
CA LEU A 42 -6.48 -3.76 5.13
C LEU A 42 -7.76 -4.60 5.17
N ALA A 43 -8.53 -4.57 4.07
CA ALA A 43 -9.66 -5.48 3.87
C ALA A 43 -9.24 -6.96 3.94
N GLN A 44 -8.04 -7.29 3.42
CA GLN A 44 -7.42 -8.61 3.55
C GLN A 44 -6.11 -8.51 4.33
N ASN A 45 -6.21 -8.43 5.65
CA ASN A 45 -5.04 -8.31 6.51
C ASN A 45 -4.26 -9.62 6.72
N ASN A 46 -4.70 -10.75 6.17
CA ASN A 46 -4.03 -12.04 6.33
C ASN A 46 -2.68 -12.08 5.57
N ARG A 47 -1.83 -13.06 5.87
CA ARG A 47 -0.48 -13.17 5.27
C ARG A 47 -0.50 -13.20 3.74
N SER A 48 -1.47 -13.88 3.14
CA SER A 48 -1.58 -14.01 1.68
C SER A 48 -1.96 -12.69 1.02
N GLY A 49 -2.96 -11.99 1.56
CA GLY A 49 -3.40 -10.67 1.12
C GLY A 49 -2.26 -9.64 1.19
N ARG A 50 -1.54 -9.62 2.33
CA ARG A 50 -0.35 -8.75 2.51
C ARG A 50 0.75 -9.04 1.47
N LYS A 51 1.06 -10.31 1.22
CA LYS A 51 2.08 -10.70 0.22
C LYS A 51 1.65 -10.33 -1.21
N THR A 52 0.36 -10.48 -1.52
CA THR A 52 -0.23 -10.08 -2.81
C THR A 52 -0.09 -8.58 -3.02
N MET A 53 -0.48 -7.77 -2.02
CA MET A 53 -0.32 -6.33 -2.04
C MET A 53 1.14 -5.92 -2.26
N GLN A 54 2.08 -6.51 -1.49
CA GLN A 54 3.51 -6.24 -1.66
C GLN A 54 3.99 -6.53 -3.08
N SER A 55 3.64 -7.69 -3.66
CA SER A 55 4.03 -8.03 -5.03
C SER A 55 3.42 -7.08 -6.06
N TYR A 56 2.14 -6.75 -5.89
CA TYR A 56 1.39 -5.89 -6.80
C TYR A 56 1.95 -4.46 -6.86
N PHE A 57 2.28 -3.90 -5.69
CA PHE A 57 2.84 -2.56 -5.57
C PHE A 57 4.29 -2.51 -6.03
N ARG A 58 5.09 -3.55 -5.70
CA ARG A 58 6.49 -3.65 -6.12
C ARG A 58 6.61 -3.64 -7.64
N LYS A 59 5.73 -4.35 -8.36
CA LYS A 59 5.68 -4.32 -9.84
C LYS A 59 5.41 -2.91 -10.40
N ARG A 60 4.83 -2.01 -9.60
CA ARG A 60 4.54 -0.62 -9.98
C ARG A 60 5.60 0.37 -9.48
N GLY A 61 6.61 -0.11 -8.77
CA GLY A 61 7.71 0.70 -8.27
C GLY A 61 7.44 1.32 -6.89
N VAL A 62 6.55 0.74 -6.10
CA VAL A 62 6.34 1.11 -4.69
C VAL A 62 6.62 -0.10 -3.80
N THR A 63 7.52 0.05 -2.83
CA THR A 63 7.77 -0.97 -1.82
C THR A 63 6.78 -0.78 -0.67
N VAL A 64 6.02 -1.83 -0.34
CA VAL A 64 5.09 -1.82 0.79
C VAL A 64 5.75 -2.42 2.03
N VAL A 65 5.80 -1.63 3.09
CA VAL A 65 6.12 -2.10 4.45
C VAL A 65 4.87 -1.99 5.30
N PHE A 66 4.68 -2.94 6.21
CA PHE A 66 3.60 -2.86 7.18
C PHE A 66 4.15 -2.31 8.48
N ALA A 67 3.45 -1.35 9.09
CA ALA A 67 3.72 -0.98 10.46
C ALA A 67 3.56 -2.24 11.30
N ASP A 68 4.65 -2.65 11.96
CA ASP A 68 4.54 -3.61 13.05
C ASP A 68 3.74 -2.95 14.17
N LYS A 69 3.05 -3.73 15.00
CA LYS A 69 2.55 -3.16 16.26
C LYS A 69 3.78 -2.64 17.00
N ALA A 70 3.88 -1.32 17.21
CA ALA A 70 4.79 -0.81 18.22
C ALA A 70 4.44 -1.50 19.55
N GLY A 71 5.32 -2.38 20.02
CA GLY A 71 5.23 -3.03 21.33
C GLY A 71 5.11 -4.55 21.29
N ASP A 72 6.26 -5.23 21.33
CA ASP A 72 6.61 -6.12 22.46
C ASP A 72 8.00 -5.69 22.98
#